data_AF-A0A832W9Y5-F1
#
_entry.id   AF-A0A832W9Y5-F1
#
_cell.length_a   1.000
_cell.length_b   1.000
_cell.length_c   1.000
_cell.angle_alpha   90.00
_cell.angle_beta   90.00
_cell.angle_gamma   90.00
#
_symmetry.space_group_name_H-M   'P 1'
#
loop_
_entity.id
_entity.type
_entity.pdbx_description
1 polymer ?
#
loop_
_entity_poly.entity_id
_entity_poly.type
_entity_poly.pdbx_seq_one_letter_code
_entity_poly.pdbx_strand_id
1 'polypeptide(L)'
;MIGGDIISSSPFTKIFYGSCRKIAVFIFSVLSLTIISGILMYFIEGETGGFTSPSLSIYWAIATLLTVGYGDVVLQTSVGRAMASFVSVLGLSIIVVPIFIVIAEIFGLLSRTFSW
;
A
#
# COMPACT_ATOMS: atom_id res chain seq x y z
N MET A 1 -18.12 -4.84 -37.05
CA MET A 1 -18.49 -3.71 -36.19
C MET A 1 -19.36 -4.11 -34.98
N ILE A 2 -19.29 -5.34 -34.46
CA ILE A 2 -20.18 -5.79 -33.34
C ILE A 2 -19.37 -6.26 -32.10
N GLY A 3 -18.03 -6.30 -32.17
CA GLY A 3 -17.19 -6.79 -31.07
C GLY A 3 -16.59 -5.71 -30.15
N GLY A 4 -16.49 -4.46 -30.61
CA GLY A 4 -15.82 -3.38 -29.87
C GLY A 4 -16.68 -2.74 -28.77
N ASP A 5 -18.00 -2.68 -28.97
CA ASP A 5 -18.91 -1.94 -28.09
C ASP A 5 -19.40 -2.76 -26.89
N ILE A 6 -19.28 -4.09 -26.95
CA ILE A 6 -19.68 -5.00 -25.85
C ILE A 6 -18.66 -4.91 -24.69
N ILE A 7 -17.39 -4.62 -24.99
CA ILE A 7 -16.33 -4.47 -23.98
C ILE A 7 -16.38 -3.07 -23.33
N SER A 8 -16.82 -2.06 -24.08
CA SER A 8 -16.93 -0.66 -23.62
C SER A 8 -18.16 -0.38 -22.74
N SER A 9 -19.16 -1.28 -22.75
CA SER A 9 -20.46 -1.08 -22.09
C SER A 9 -20.66 -1.84 -20.78
N SER A 10 -19.71 -2.68 -20.35
CA SER A 10 -19.88 -3.43 -19.10
C SER A 10 -19.74 -2.50 -17.87
N PRO A 11 -20.71 -2.48 -16.94
CA PRO A 11 -20.66 -1.65 -15.73
C PRO A 11 -19.41 -1.94 -14.89
N PHE A 12 -18.88 -3.16 -14.96
CA PHE A 12 -17.63 -3.57 -14.33
C PHE A 12 -16.43 -2.77 -14.82
N THR A 13 -16.22 -2.63 -16.15
CA THR A 13 -15.07 -1.90 -16.70
C THR A 13 -15.01 -0.45 -16.18
N LYS A 14 -16.18 0.20 -16.04
CA LYS A 14 -16.28 1.58 -15.54
C LYS A 14 -15.88 1.71 -14.06
N ILE A 15 -16.28 0.74 -13.22
CA ILE A 15 -15.93 0.70 -11.80
C ILE A 15 -14.42 0.54 -11.63
N PHE A 16 -13.82 -0.40 -12.36
CA PHE A 16 -12.38 -0.65 -12.31
C PHE A 16 -11.61 0.61 -12.74
N TYR A 17 -11.96 1.19 -13.89
CA TYR A 17 -11.27 2.37 -14.39
C TYR A 17 -11.44 3.60 -13.49
N GLY A 18 -12.62 3.78 -12.88
CA GLY A 18 -12.89 4.84 -11.90
C GLY A 18 -12.12 4.67 -10.59
N SER A 19 -11.90 3.42 -10.17
CA SER A 19 -11.18 3.09 -8.93
C SER A 19 -9.66 3.15 -9.09
N CYS A 20 -9.13 2.87 -10.29
CA CYS A 20 -7.69 2.83 -10.57
C CYS A 20 -6.96 4.09 -10.10
N ARG A 21 -7.52 5.28 -10.34
CA ARG A 21 -6.90 6.55 -9.89
C ARG A 21 -6.83 6.63 -8.36
N LYS A 22 -7.88 6.22 -7.65
CA LYS A 22 -7.93 6.25 -6.18
C LYS A 22 -6.95 5.26 -5.57
N ILE A 23 -6.91 4.04 -6.11
CA ILE A 23 -5.99 2.98 -5.68
C ILE A 23 -4.54 3.38 -5.96
N ALA A 24 -4.24 3.93 -7.13
CA ALA A 24 -2.88 4.36 -7.50
C ALA A 24 -2.36 5.47 -6.56
N VAL A 25 -3.18 6.48 -6.26
CA VAL A 25 -2.80 7.55 -5.32
C VAL A 25 -2.55 6.99 -3.92
N PHE A 26 -3.38 6.04 -3.48
CA PHE A 26 -3.20 5.39 -2.18
C PHE A 26 -1.90 4.56 -2.11
N ILE A 27 -1.64 3.69 -3.09
CA ILE A 27 -0.41 2.89 -3.15
C ILE A 27 0.82 3.81 -3.19
N PHE A 28 0.78 4.86 -4.00
CA PHE A 28 1.87 5.83 -4.09
C PHE A 28 2.12 6.54 -2.75
N SER A 29 1.06 6.90 -2.04
CA SER A 29 1.16 7.52 -0.71
C SER A 29 1.78 6.58 0.32
N VAL A 30 1.34 5.32 0.38
CA VAL A 30 1.90 4.32 1.32
C VAL A 30 3.36 4.01 1.00
N LEU A 31 3.71 3.84 -0.27
CA LEU A 31 5.11 3.63 -0.69
C LEU A 31 5.99 4.83 -0.32
N SER A 32 5.49 6.05 -0.53
CA SER A 32 6.22 7.27 -0.16
C SER A 32 6.46 7.34 1.36
N LEU A 33 5.44 7.09 2.18
CA LEU A 33 5.56 7.01 3.64
C LEU A 33 6.54 5.93 4.09
N THR A 34 6.55 4.78 3.40
CA THR A 34 7.44 3.66 3.69
C THR A 34 8.89 4.02 3.40
N ILE A 35 9.16 4.65 2.26
CA ILE A 35 10.53 5.10 1.91
C ILE A 35 11.03 6.15 2.90
N ILE A 36 10.18 7.12 3.27
CA ILE A 36 10.50 8.11 4.30
C ILE A 36 10.82 7.42 5.64
N SER A 37 10.01 6.45 6.02
CA SER A 37 10.22 5.67 7.24
C SER A 37 11.54 4.88 7.19
N GLY A 38 11.86 4.25 6.06
CA GLY A 38 13.15 3.58 5.86
C GLY A 38 14.33 4.55 6.03
N ILE A 39 14.29 5.71 5.38
CA ILE A 39 15.34 6.73 5.55
C ILE A 39 15.44 7.17 7.03
N LEU A 40 14.31 7.37 7.72
CA LEU A 40 14.29 7.71 9.13
C LEU A 40 14.97 6.62 9.99
N MET A 41 14.74 5.35 9.67
CA MET A 41 15.33 4.20 10.36
C MET A 41 16.85 4.12 10.16
N TYR A 42 17.35 4.46 8.97
CA TYR A 42 18.78 4.63 8.74
C TYR A 42 19.40 5.67 9.70
N PHE A 43 18.72 6.77 9.97
CA PHE A 43 19.20 7.78 10.92
C PHE A 43 19.05 7.38 12.40
N ILE A 44 18.00 6.65 12.76
CA ILE A 44 17.73 6.24 14.16
C ILE A 44 18.66 5.10 14.59
N GLU A 45 18.84 4.09 13.74
CA GLU A 45 19.61 2.88 14.06
C GLU A 45 21.07 2.93 13.57
N GLY A 46 21.37 3.73 12.54
CA GLY A 46 22.72 3.87 11.98
C GLY A 46 23.43 2.54 11.70
N GLU A 47 24.76 2.56 11.77
CA GLU A 47 25.58 1.35 11.62
C GLU A 47 25.33 0.32 12.73
N THR A 48 24.87 0.74 13.90
CA THR A 48 24.62 -0.13 15.06
C THR A 48 23.47 -1.12 14.84
N GLY A 49 22.49 -0.77 13.99
CA GLY A 49 21.39 -1.67 13.62
C GLY A 49 21.63 -2.48 12.35
N GLY A 50 22.85 -2.46 11.77
CA GLY A 50 23.15 -3.14 10.51
C GLY A 50 22.71 -2.37 9.25
N PHE A 51 22.23 -1.13 9.39
CA PHE A 51 21.89 -0.26 8.26
C PHE A 51 23.13 0.43 7.70
N THR A 52 23.96 -0.33 6.98
CA THR A 52 25.23 0.13 6.42
C THR A 52 25.09 1.04 5.20
N SER A 53 23.93 1.02 4.54
CA SER A 53 23.67 1.89 3.38
C SER A 53 22.19 2.31 3.32
N PRO A 54 21.88 3.50 2.77
CA PRO A 54 20.50 3.95 2.58
C PRO A 54 19.65 2.96 1.77
N SER A 55 20.27 2.29 0.79
CA SER A 55 19.63 1.27 -0.05
C SER A 55 19.16 0.05 0.76
N LEU A 56 19.95 -0.38 1.75
CA LEU A 56 19.57 -1.49 2.63
C LEU A 56 18.36 -1.13 3.50
N SER A 57 18.27 0.13 3.94
CA SER A 57 17.14 0.60 4.75
C SER A 57 15.84 0.67 3.95
N ILE A 58 15.92 1.07 2.67
CA ILE A 58 14.78 1.02 1.75
C ILE A 58 14.34 -0.44 1.52
N TYR A 59 15.29 -1.36 1.32
CA TYR A 59 14.99 -2.78 1.20
C TYR A 59 14.26 -3.32 2.43
N TRP A 60 14.77 -3.03 3.63
CA TRP A 60 14.12 -3.42 4.88
C TRP A 60 12.70 -2.84 5.01
N ALA A 61 12.53 -1.56 4.67
CA ALA A 61 11.22 -0.89 4.74
C ALA A 61 10.20 -1.53 3.79
N ILE A 62 10.61 -1.87 2.56
CA ILE A 62 9.75 -2.57 1.59
C ILE A 62 9.43 -4.00 2.05
N ALA A 63 10.43 -4.76 2.53
CA ALA A 63 10.23 -6.12 3.01
C ALA A 63 9.30 -6.16 4.24
N THR A 64 9.40 -5.17 5.12
CA THR A 64 8.54 -5.01 6.30
C THR A 64 7.13 -4.58 5.90
N LEU A 65 7.01 -3.64 4.96
CA LEU A 65 5.73 -3.19 4.42
C LEU A 65 4.98 -4.35 3.74
N LEU A 66 5.67 -5.19 2.97
CA LEU A 66 5.08 -6.36 2.32
C LEU A 66 4.90 -7.54 3.28
N THR A 67 5.15 -7.36 4.58
CA THR A 67 5.08 -8.41 5.62
C THR A 67 5.97 -9.63 5.35
N VAL A 68 6.97 -9.49 4.48
CA VAL A 68 7.95 -10.55 4.16
C VAL A 68 8.88 -10.76 5.36
N GLY A 69 9.43 -9.66 5.90
CA GLY A 69 10.18 -9.68 7.15
C GLY A 69 11.32 -10.71 7.20
N TYR A 70 12.26 -10.65 6.25
CA TYR A 70 13.37 -11.62 6.14
C TYR A 70 14.19 -11.82 7.43
N GLY A 71 14.22 -10.82 8.31
CA GLY A 71 14.91 -10.92 9.61
C GLY A 71 16.43 -10.83 9.51
N ASP A 72 16.96 -10.44 8.35
CA ASP A 72 18.37 -10.16 8.10
C ASP A 72 18.86 -8.88 8.79
N VAL A 73 17.97 -7.89 8.91
CA VAL A 73 18.21 -6.65 9.66
C VAL A 73 17.16 -6.51 10.76
N VAL A 74 17.61 -6.39 12.01
CA VAL A 74 16.75 -6.37 13.19
C VAL A 74 17.04 -5.15 14.05
N LEU A 75 15.95 -4.54 14.53
CA LEU A 75 15.94 -3.29 15.26
C LEU A 75 16.29 -3.48 16.71
N GLN A 76 17.35 -2.81 17.14
CA GLN A 76 17.86 -2.89 18.49
C GLN A 76 17.17 -1.86 19.40
N THR A 77 16.86 -0.69 18.87
CA THR A 77 16.27 0.43 19.61
C THR A 77 14.76 0.26 19.82
N SER A 78 14.26 0.72 20.98
CA SER A 78 12.83 0.73 21.29
C SER A 78 12.03 1.61 20.32
N VAL A 79 12.62 2.73 19.88
CA VAL A 79 12.01 3.64 18.91
C VAL A 79 11.92 2.97 17.53
N GLY A 80 12.98 2.29 17.10
CA GLY A 80 12.98 1.55 15.85
C GLY A 80 11.90 0.47 15.82
N ARG A 81 11.77 -0.31 16.90
CA ARG A 81 10.72 -1.34 17.01
C ARG A 81 9.30 -0.76 16.96
N ALA A 82 9.06 0.41 17.57
CA ALA A 82 7.78 1.10 17.46
C ALA A 82 7.50 1.49 16.00
N MET A 83 8.49 2.03 15.30
CA MET A 83 8.36 2.40 13.88
C MET A 83 8.10 1.18 12.99
N ALA A 84 8.77 0.06 13.23
CA ALA A 84 8.51 -1.18 12.51
C ALA A 84 7.07 -1.67 12.68
N SER A 85 6.55 -1.63 13.91
CA SER A 85 5.15 -2.01 14.15
C SER A 85 4.18 -1.14 13.35
N PHE A 86 4.46 0.17 13.26
CA PHE A 86 3.67 1.10 12.46
C PHE A 86 3.75 0.78 10.95
N VAL A 87 4.95 0.53 10.42
CA VAL A 87 5.16 0.14 9.02
C VAL A 87 4.47 -1.20 8.71
N SER A 88 4.48 -2.16 9.62
CA SER A 88 3.76 -3.43 9.45
C SER A 88 2.24 -3.24 9.36
N VAL A 89 1.66 -2.32 10.15
CA VAL A 89 0.23 -1.98 10.05
C VAL A 89 -0.09 -1.29 8.71
N LEU A 90 0.79 -0.40 8.24
CA LEU A 90 0.68 0.19 6.90
C LEU A 90 0.69 -0.89 5.80
N GLY A 91 1.45 -1.97 5.99
CA GLY A 91 1.47 -3.11 5.08
C GLY A 91 0.09 -3.73 4.86
N LEU A 92 -0.64 -3.97 5.95
CA LEU A 92 -2.01 -4.51 5.87
C LEU A 92 -2.97 -3.53 5.17
N SER A 93 -2.76 -2.22 5.31
CA SER A 93 -3.58 -1.21 4.64
C SER A 93 -3.51 -1.29 3.10
N ILE A 94 -2.39 -1.77 2.54
CA ILE A 94 -2.22 -2.00 1.10
C ILE A 94 -3.24 -3.01 0.57
N ILE A 95 -3.60 -4.01 1.37
CA ILE A 95 -4.57 -5.03 0.97
C ILE A 95 -6.00 -4.55 1.26
N VAL A 96 -6.23 -3.98 2.44
CA VAL A 96 -7.58 -3.64 2.92
C VAL A 96 -8.20 -2.47 2.14
N VAL A 97 -7.43 -1.43 1.83
CA VAL A 97 -7.98 -0.20 1.23
C VAL A 97 -8.46 -0.40 -0.22
N PRO A 98 -7.73 -1.06 -1.12
CA PRO A 98 -8.23 -1.32 -2.48
C PRO A 98 -9.53 -2.12 -2.49
N ILE A 99 -9.64 -3.13 -1.61
CA ILE A 99 -10.86 -3.92 -1.43
C ILE A 99 -12.00 -3.00 -1.01
N PHE A 100 -11.78 -2.14 -0.02
CA PHE A 100 -12.79 -1.21 0.47
C PHE A 100 -13.24 -0.19 -0.60
N ILE A 101 -12.30 0.36 -1.38
CA ILE A 101 -12.59 1.29 -2.48
C ILE A 101 -13.51 0.64 -3.51
N VAL A 102 -13.19 -0.59 -3.95
CA VAL A 102 -14.01 -1.29 -4.95
C VAL A 102 -15.40 -1.62 -4.38
N ILE A 103 -15.49 -2.07 -3.13
CA ILE A 103 -16.77 -2.34 -2.46
C ILE A 103 -17.63 -1.06 -2.40
N ALA A 104 -17.04 0.09 -2.07
CA ALA A 104 -17.76 1.36 -2.00
C ALA A 104 -18.34 1.78 -3.36
N GLU A 105 -17.61 1.57 -4.45
CA GLU A 105 -18.10 1.85 -5.81
C GLU A 105 -19.25 0.91 -6.20
N ILE A 106 -19.14 -0.38 -5.88
CA ILE A 106 -20.20 -1.37 -6.12
C ILE A 106 -21.47 -0.99 -5.34
N PHE A 107 -21.32 -0.66 -4.06
CA PHE A 107 -22.45 -0.24 -3.21
C PHE A 107 -23.09 1.05 -3.74
N GLY A 108 -22.28 2.00 -4.20
CA GLY A 108 -22.75 3.23 -4.85
C GLY A 108 -23.62 2.93 -6.08
N LEU A 109 -23.23 1.96 -6.91
CA LEU A 109 -24.07 1.54 -8.04
C LEU A 109 -25.36 0.87 -7.61
N LEU A 110 -25.31 -0.04 -6.63
CA LEU A 110 -26.48 -0.75 -6.14
C LEU A 110 -27.52 0.24 -5.56
N SER A 111 -27.05 1.27 -4.83
CA SER A 111 -27.92 2.32 -4.29
C SER A 111 -28.64 3.15 -5.36
N ARG A 112 -28.02 3.33 -6.54
CA ARG A 112 -28.62 4.06 -7.68
C ARG A 112 -29.64 3.24 -8.45
N THR A 113 -29.53 1.91 -8.41
CA THR A 113 -30.47 1.01 -9.10
C THR A 113 -31.73 0.74 -8.28
N PHE A 114 -31.66 0.84 -6.96
CA PHE A 114 -32.77 0.51 -6.05
C PHE A 114 -33.56 1.72 -5.52
N SER A 115 -33.28 2.94 -6.00
CA SER A 115 -34.08 4.12 -5.66
C SER A 115 -35.39 4.14 -6.47
N TRP A 116 -36.46 3.54 -5.94
CA TRP A 116 -37.87 3.76 -6.31
C TRP A 116 -38.61 4.36 -5.11
#